data_AF-A0A239LBB0-F1
#
_entry.id   AF-A0A239LBB0-F1
#
_cell.length_a   1.000
_cell.length_b   1.000
_cell.length_c   1.000
_cell.angle_alpha   90.00
_cell.angle_beta   90.00
_cell.angle_gamma   90.00
#
_symmetry.space_group_name_H-M   'P 1'
#
loop_
_entity.id
_entity.type
_entity.pdbx_description
1 polymer ?
#
loop_
_entity_poly.entity_id
_entity_poly.type
_entity_poly.pdbx_seq_one_letter_code
_entity_poly.pdbx_strand_id
1 'polypeptide(L)'
;MKSKWNWALAVAAMVAMGPVVVQAQQVPGPHPSYLHALDDLRAARAQLSEGWQWGPVRHDDEAAIHEIDAAINEIKTAAIWDGKRLTDHPPIDTRLSPHDRFRRANELLLAAHNDLAKAEDVPAARGLRDRSLGHIDRAHQIVDNAWRTARWE
;
A
#
# COMPACT_ATOMS: atom_id res chain seq x y z
N MET A 1 -6.79 -83.39 3.79
CA MET A 1 -5.44 -82.86 4.07
C MET A 1 -5.17 -81.75 3.06
N LYS A 2 -5.58 -80.50 3.34
CA LYS A 2 -4.78 -79.34 3.79
C LYS A 2 -3.53 -79.00 2.93
N SER A 3 -3.55 -77.75 2.44
CA SER A 3 -2.39 -76.82 2.27
C SER A 3 -1.69 -76.85 0.89
N LYS A 4 -1.28 -75.74 0.24
CA LYS A 4 -1.01 -74.33 0.62
C LYS A 4 -1.29 -73.39 -0.56
N TRP A 5 -1.92 -72.24 -0.28
CA TRP A 5 -1.96 -71.08 -1.18
C TRP A 5 -0.59 -70.38 -1.12
N ASN A 6 0.07 -70.22 -2.26
CA ASN A 6 1.30 -69.43 -2.36
C ASN A 6 0.97 -67.94 -2.39
N TRP A 7 1.31 -67.24 -1.32
CA TRP A 7 1.38 -65.78 -1.27
C TRP A 7 2.84 -65.35 -1.46
N ALA A 8 3.14 -64.61 -2.52
CA ALA A 8 4.38 -63.84 -2.71
C ALA A 8 4.29 -63.14 -4.08
N LEU A 9 4.53 -61.86 -4.30
CA LEU A 9 5.02 -60.74 -3.50
C LEU A 9 4.45 -59.48 -4.17
N ALA A 10 3.76 -58.62 -3.42
CA ALA A 10 3.45 -57.28 -3.90
C ALA A 10 4.71 -56.42 -3.74
N VAL A 11 5.26 -55.96 -4.87
CA VAL A 11 6.34 -54.96 -4.87
C VAL A 11 5.71 -53.64 -4.43
N ALA A 12 5.92 -53.29 -3.18
CA ALA A 12 5.62 -51.97 -2.66
C ALA A 12 6.69 -50.99 -3.18
N ALA A 13 6.41 -50.34 -4.31
CA ALA A 13 7.17 -49.16 -4.72
C ALA A 13 6.84 -48.01 -3.77
N MET A 14 7.64 -47.85 -2.70
CA MET A 14 7.65 -46.63 -1.88
C MET A 14 8.15 -45.48 -2.75
N VAL A 15 7.22 -44.70 -3.30
CA VAL A 15 7.52 -43.36 -3.78
C VAL A 15 7.86 -42.52 -2.56
N ALA A 16 9.13 -42.27 -2.34
CA ALA A 16 9.59 -41.29 -1.35
C ALA A 16 9.07 -39.91 -1.79
N MET A 17 7.97 -39.48 -1.19
CA MET A 17 7.50 -38.10 -1.28
C MET A 17 8.50 -37.24 -0.52
N GLY A 18 9.54 -36.76 -1.21
CA GLY A 18 10.35 -35.67 -0.71
C GLY A 18 9.47 -34.45 -0.45
N PRO A 19 9.78 -33.60 0.53
CA PRO A 19 9.03 -32.38 0.75
C PRO A 19 9.11 -31.55 -0.52
N VAL A 20 7.99 -31.41 -1.22
CA VAL A 20 7.82 -30.36 -2.21
C VAL A 20 7.94 -29.07 -1.41
N VAL A 21 9.09 -28.41 -1.52
CA VAL A 21 9.22 -27.02 -1.13
C VAL A 21 8.26 -26.29 -2.07
N VAL A 22 7.06 -26.02 -1.58
CA VAL A 22 6.13 -25.13 -2.25
C VAL A 22 6.81 -23.77 -2.23
N GLN A 23 7.61 -23.48 -3.25
CA GLN A 23 7.94 -22.11 -3.58
C GLN A 23 6.60 -21.43 -3.72
N ALA A 24 6.29 -20.50 -2.81
CA ALA A 24 5.14 -19.63 -2.94
C ALA A 24 5.22 -19.05 -4.36
N GLN A 25 4.40 -19.59 -5.26
CA GLN A 25 4.25 -19.01 -6.58
C GLN A 25 3.86 -17.57 -6.28
N GLN A 26 4.69 -16.63 -6.71
CA GLN A 26 4.34 -15.22 -6.75
C GLN A 26 3.10 -15.15 -7.65
N VAL A 27 1.93 -15.31 -7.05
CA VAL A 27 0.66 -15.26 -7.77
C VAL A 27 0.65 -13.87 -8.40
N PRO A 28 0.56 -13.75 -9.73
CA PRO A 28 0.38 -12.47 -10.38
C PRO A 28 -0.97 -11.93 -9.91
N GLY A 29 -0.92 -11.05 -8.92
CA GLY A 29 -2.06 -10.54 -8.20
C GLY A 29 -1.60 -9.33 -7.39
N PRO A 30 -2.48 -8.36 -7.14
CA PRO A 30 -2.06 -7.11 -6.53
C PRO A 30 -1.48 -7.37 -5.14
N HIS A 31 -0.31 -6.76 -4.92
CA HIS A 31 0.46 -6.89 -3.69
C HIS A 31 -0.29 -6.19 -2.53
N PRO A 32 -0.72 -6.91 -1.48
CA PRO A 32 -1.56 -6.34 -0.42
C PRO A 32 -0.99 -5.06 0.18
N SER A 33 0.30 -5.02 0.49
CA SER A 33 0.94 -3.81 1.04
C SER A 33 0.85 -2.60 0.10
N TYR A 34 0.99 -2.81 -1.21
CA TYR A 34 0.83 -1.72 -2.18
C TYR A 34 -0.63 -1.25 -2.29
N LEU A 35 -1.60 -2.18 -2.20
CA LEU A 35 -3.02 -1.80 -2.21
C LEU A 35 -3.40 -0.99 -0.98
N HIS A 36 -2.93 -1.39 0.19
CA HIS A 36 -3.17 -0.65 1.43
C HIS A 36 -2.54 0.74 1.37
N ALA A 37 -1.27 0.83 0.94
CA ALA A 37 -0.61 2.13 0.75
C ALA A 37 -1.37 3.02 -0.25
N LEU A 38 -1.91 2.47 -1.34
CA LEU A 38 -2.71 3.22 -2.31
C LEU A 38 -4.01 3.77 -1.69
N ASP A 39 -4.73 2.96 -0.93
CA ASP A 39 -5.98 3.39 -0.30
C ASP A 39 -5.73 4.46 0.78
N ASP A 40 -4.64 4.35 1.54
CA ASP A 40 -4.22 5.36 2.51
C ASP A 40 -3.80 6.68 1.83
N LEU A 41 -3.02 6.62 0.74
CA LEU A 41 -2.62 7.83 -0.01
C LEU A 41 -3.82 8.58 -0.58
N ARG A 42 -4.78 7.84 -1.13
CA ARG A 42 -6.04 8.41 -1.63
C ARG A 42 -6.87 9.05 -0.52
N ALA A 43 -6.97 8.39 0.63
CA ALA A 43 -7.64 8.96 1.78
C ALA A 43 -6.91 10.22 2.28
N ALA A 44 -5.58 10.23 2.32
CA ALA A 44 -4.79 11.40 2.70
C ALA A 44 -5.03 12.55 1.73
N ARG A 45 -4.99 12.29 0.42
CA ARG A 45 -5.32 13.28 -0.62
C ARG A 45 -6.70 13.89 -0.40
N ALA A 46 -7.72 13.07 -0.13
CA ALA A 46 -9.09 13.53 0.10
C ALA A 46 -9.20 14.45 1.34
N GLN A 47 -8.45 14.18 2.40
CA GLN A 47 -8.39 15.08 3.56
C GLN A 47 -7.90 16.48 3.18
N LEU A 48 -7.03 16.60 2.17
CA LEU A 48 -6.45 17.86 1.70
C LEU A 48 -7.27 18.50 0.55
N SER A 49 -7.98 17.72 -0.28
CA SER A 49 -8.45 18.17 -1.61
C SER A 49 -9.94 18.46 -1.78
N GLU A 50 -10.82 18.09 -0.85
CA GLU A 50 -12.30 18.09 -1.02
C GLU A 50 -12.95 19.50 -1.01
N GLY A 51 -12.32 20.47 -1.68
CA GLY A 51 -12.86 21.82 -1.84
C GLY A 51 -12.80 22.68 -0.57
N TRP A 52 -12.02 22.25 0.42
CA TRP A 52 -11.92 22.88 1.74
C TRP A 52 -11.45 24.34 1.70
N GLN A 53 -10.56 24.67 0.75
CA GLN A 53 -10.12 26.04 0.45
C GLN A 53 -9.63 26.82 1.69
N TRP A 54 -8.85 26.17 2.56
CA TRP A 54 -8.34 26.81 3.76
C TRP A 54 -7.16 27.72 3.46
N GLY A 55 -7.44 29.03 3.42
CA GLY A 55 -6.48 30.07 3.08
C GLY A 55 -5.09 29.91 3.74
N PRO A 56 -4.99 29.67 5.07
CA PRO A 56 -3.71 29.59 5.75
C PRO A 56 -2.78 28.45 5.30
N VAL A 57 -3.33 27.37 4.72
CA VAL A 57 -2.58 26.15 4.39
C VAL A 57 -2.75 25.69 2.94
N ARG A 58 -3.48 26.46 2.13
CA ARG A 58 -3.81 26.08 0.75
C ARG A 58 -2.58 25.76 -0.10
N HIS A 59 -1.48 26.51 0.06
CA HIS A 59 -0.26 26.24 -0.70
C HIS A 59 0.38 24.90 -0.29
N ASP A 60 0.38 24.61 1.01
CA ASP A 60 0.90 23.36 1.56
C ASP A 60 0.02 22.17 1.15
N ASP A 61 -1.32 22.34 1.14
CA ASP A 61 -2.27 21.36 0.59
C ASP A 61 -1.94 21.01 -0.86
N GLU A 62 -1.82 22.03 -1.72
CA GLU A 62 -1.54 21.84 -3.16
C GLU A 62 -0.19 21.15 -3.38
N ALA A 63 0.84 21.52 -2.62
CA ALA A 63 2.17 20.90 -2.70
C ALA A 63 2.16 19.45 -2.21
N ALA A 64 1.50 19.17 -1.08
CA ALA A 64 1.37 17.81 -0.55
C ALA A 64 0.55 16.92 -1.48
N ILE A 65 -0.56 17.41 -2.04
CA ILE A 65 -1.37 16.68 -3.02
C ILE A 65 -0.54 16.31 -4.25
N HIS A 66 0.32 17.20 -4.74
CA HIS A 66 1.18 16.90 -5.88
C HIS A 66 2.16 15.75 -5.59
N GLU A 67 2.77 15.73 -4.40
CA GLU A 67 3.64 14.62 -3.97
C GLU A 67 2.84 13.31 -3.81
N ILE A 68 1.63 13.38 -3.24
CA ILE A 68 0.75 12.21 -3.10
C ILE A 68 0.36 11.65 -4.48
N ASP A 69 -0.01 12.53 -5.42
CA ASP A 69 -0.37 12.13 -6.79
C ASP A 69 0.83 11.47 -7.51
N ALA A 70 2.05 11.99 -7.30
CA ALA A 70 3.26 11.36 -7.81
C ALA A 70 3.51 9.98 -7.18
N ALA A 71 3.37 9.85 -5.86
CA ALA A 71 3.52 8.56 -5.15
C ALA A 71 2.54 7.51 -5.68
N ILE A 72 1.26 7.87 -5.82
CA ILE A 72 0.21 6.98 -6.34
C ILE A 72 0.54 6.53 -7.76
N ASN A 73 1.00 7.44 -8.63
CA ASN A 73 1.34 7.09 -10.01
C ASN A 73 2.51 6.08 -10.09
N GLU A 74 3.56 6.30 -9.31
CA GLU A 74 4.71 5.38 -9.22
C GLU A 74 4.27 3.99 -8.71
N ILE A 75 3.41 3.94 -7.68
CA ILE A 75 2.87 2.67 -7.17
C ILE A 75 1.99 1.98 -8.21
N LYS A 76 1.13 2.71 -8.93
CA LYS A 76 0.27 2.13 -9.97
C LYS A 76 1.08 1.52 -11.11
N THR A 77 2.25 2.08 -11.41
CA THR A 77 3.20 1.49 -12.35
C THR A 77 3.88 0.24 -11.77
N ALA A 78 4.12 0.20 -10.46
CA ALA A 78 4.80 -0.90 -9.76
C ALA A 78 3.93 -2.13 -9.49
N ALA A 79 2.69 -1.93 -9.03
CA ALA A 79 1.89 -2.95 -8.35
C ALA A 79 0.83 -3.63 -9.24
N ILE A 80 0.88 -3.37 -10.56
CA ILE A 80 -0.22 -3.64 -11.52
C ILE A 80 -1.44 -2.76 -11.19
N TRP A 81 -1.96 -2.08 -12.21
CA TRP A 81 -3.06 -1.13 -12.07
C TRP A 81 -4.27 -1.72 -11.34
N ASP A 82 -4.73 -1.06 -10.27
CA ASP A 82 -5.82 -1.51 -9.39
C ASP A 82 -7.22 -1.08 -9.87
N GLY A 83 -7.35 -0.53 -11.08
CA GLY A 83 -8.61 -0.05 -11.62
C GLY A 83 -9.04 1.33 -11.12
N LYS A 84 -8.40 1.87 -10.08
CA LYS A 84 -8.84 3.09 -9.38
C LYS A 84 -8.13 4.35 -9.90
N ARG A 85 -8.83 5.48 -9.84
CA ARG A 85 -8.31 6.83 -10.12
C ARG A 85 -7.52 7.38 -8.92
N LEU A 86 -6.86 8.51 -9.11
CA LEU A 86 -6.16 9.23 -8.03
C LEU A 86 -7.15 9.80 -7.00
N THR A 87 -8.34 10.18 -7.49
CA THR A 87 -9.42 10.80 -6.71
C THR A 87 -10.34 9.78 -6.06
N ASP A 88 -10.18 8.48 -6.33
CA ASP A 88 -11.00 7.47 -5.67
C ASP A 88 -10.52 7.37 -4.23
N HIS A 89 -11.40 7.36 -3.23
CA HIS A 89 -11.01 7.18 -1.83
C HIS A 89 -12.15 6.59 -1.01
N PRO A 90 -11.85 5.93 0.13
CA PRO A 90 -12.86 5.64 1.15
C PRO A 90 -13.56 6.93 1.62
N PRO A 91 -14.82 6.86 2.09
CA PRO A 91 -15.48 8.02 2.68
C PRO A 91 -14.64 8.65 3.80
N ILE A 92 -14.49 9.97 3.77
CA ILE A 92 -13.83 10.73 4.83
C ILE A 92 -14.86 11.39 5.74
N ASP A 93 -14.50 11.66 6.99
CA ASP A 93 -15.35 12.45 7.87
C ASP A 93 -15.31 13.92 7.45
N THR A 94 -16.35 14.39 6.78
CA THR A 94 -16.48 15.76 6.29
C THR A 94 -16.74 16.78 7.39
N ARG A 95 -16.91 16.37 8.65
CA ARG A 95 -17.10 17.28 9.80
C ARG A 95 -15.81 17.67 10.51
N LEU A 96 -14.67 17.08 10.12
CA LEU A 96 -13.38 17.41 10.73
C LEU A 96 -12.98 18.86 10.47
N SER A 97 -12.38 19.45 11.51
CA SER A 97 -11.78 20.77 11.46
C SER A 97 -10.56 20.80 10.52
N PRO A 98 -10.13 22.00 10.11
CA PRO A 98 -8.89 22.19 9.40
C PRO A 98 -7.69 21.42 9.93
N HIS A 99 -7.42 21.71 11.19
CA HIS A 99 -6.35 21.13 11.94
C HIS A 99 -6.43 19.60 12.03
N ASP A 100 -7.64 19.05 12.25
CA ASP A 100 -7.82 17.61 12.41
C ASP A 100 -7.68 16.84 11.09
N ARG A 101 -8.04 17.44 9.94
CA ARG A 101 -7.78 16.81 8.64
C ARG A 101 -6.31 16.70 8.33
N PHE A 102 -5.53 17.74 8.62
CA PHE A 102 -4.08 17.71 8.42
C PHE A 102 -3.42 16.64 9.30
N ARG A 103 -3.84 16.57 10.58
CA ARG A 103 -3.42 15.48 11.47
C ARG A 103 -3.78 14.11 10.88
N ARG A 104 -5.02 13.95 10.40
CA ARG A 104 -5.48 12.68 9.82
C ARG A 104 -4.73 12.33 8.52
N ALA A 105 -4.43 13.30 7.67
CA ALA A 105 -3.62 13.12 6.48
C ALA A 105 -2.21 12.62 6.85
N ASN A 106 -1.58 13.19 7.88
CA ASN A 106 -0.29 12.73 8.38
C ASN A 106 -0.31 11.28 8.87
N GLU A 107 -1.35 10.88 9.61
CA GLU A 107 -1.50 9.49 10.06
C GLU A 107 -1.58 8.52 8.87
N LEU A 108 -2.32 8.89 7.82
CA LEU A 108 -2.48 8.10 6.60
C LEU A 108 -1.19 8.05 5.78
N LEU A 109 -0.47 9.15 5.66
CA LEU A 109 0.84 9.19 4.99
C LEU A 109 1.86 8.29 5.68
N LEU A 110 1.89 8.31 7.02
CA LEU A 110 2.75 7.42 7.80
C LEU A 110 2.34 5.94 7.64
N ALA A 111 1.04 5.64 7.61
CA ALA A 111 0.56 4.28 7.35
C ALA A 111 0.99 3.80 5.95
N ALA A 112 0.79 4.62 4.92
CA ALA A 112 1.21 4.32 3.56
C ALA A 112 2.72 4.09 3.43
N HIS A 113 3.54 4.93 4.09
CA HIS A 113 4.99 4.72 4.16
C HIS A 113 5.32 3.35 4.75
N ASN A 114 4.73 3.03 5.90
CA ASN A 114 5.02 1.79 6.62
C ASN A 114 4.61 0.54 5.83
N ASP A 115 3.47 0.59 5.13
CA ASP A 115 3.02 -0.49 4.29
C ASP A 115 3.94 -0.67 3.08
N LEU A 116 4.32 0.43 2.44
CA LEU A 116 5.20 0.38 1.28
C LEU A 116 6.63 -0.06 1.65
N ALA A 117 7.14 0.32 2.82
CA ALA A 117 8.44 -0.10 3.32
C ALA A 117 8.50 -1.60 3.66
N LYS A 118 7.35 -2.19 4.01
CA LYS A 118 7.20 -3.64 4.29
C LYS A 118 6.76 -4.44 3.06
N ALA A 119 6.49 -3.76 1.95
CA ALA A 119 5.93 -4.39 0.77
C ALA A 119 6.85 -5.47 0.21
N GLU A 120 6.25 -6.42 -0.50
CA GLU A 120 6.94 -7.53 -1.11
C GLU A 120 8.12 -7.02 -1.94
N ASP A 121 9.27 -7.66 -1.76
CA ASP A 121 10.47 -7.27 -2.48
C ASP A 121 10.43 -7.77 -3.91
N VAL A 122 9.82 -6.96 -4.78
CA VAL A 122 9.70 -7.22 -6.21
C VAL A 122 10.84 -6.50 -6.93
N PRO A 123 11.86 -7.20 -7.47
CA PRO A 123 13.06 -6.58 -8.02
C PRO A 123 12.77 -5.53 -9.11
N ALA A 124 11.78 -5.81 -9.97
CA ALA A 124 11.35 -4.91 -11.04
C ALA A 124 10.67 -3.62 -10.52
N ALA A 125 10.13 -3.63 -9.31
CA ALA A 125 9.40 -2.52 -8.72
C ALA A 125 10.21 -1.72 -7.69
N ARG A 126 11.40 -2.17 -7.27
CA ARG A 126 12.19 -1.49 -6.22
C ARG A 126 12.42 -0.02 -6.50
N GLY A 127 12.84 0.32 -7.73
CA GLY A 127 13.07 1.71 -8.09
C GLY A 127 11.81 2.57 -8.05
N LEU A 128 10.65 1.99 -8.36
CA LEU A 128 9.34 2.68 -8.27
C LEU A 128 8.97 2.86 -6.79
N ARG A 129 9.06 1.79 -5.99
CA ARG A 129 8.83 1.79 -4.54
C ARG A 129 9.67 2.84 -3.82
N ASP A 130 10.97 2.89 -4.10
CA ASP A 130 11.89 3.79 -3.42
C ASP A 130 11.60 5.27 -3.79
N ARG A 131 11.19 5.54 -5.04
CA ARG A 131 10.72 6.87 -5.44
C ARG A 131 9.40 7.24 -4.76
N SER A 132 8.45 6.32 -4.72
CA SER A 132 7.18 6.49 -4.01
C SER A 132 7.41 6.82 -2.54
N LEU A 133 8.30 6.10 -1.83
CA LEU A 133 8.66 6.43 -0.44
C LEU A 133 9.15 7.87 -0.31
N GLY A 134 10.04 8.31 -1.22
CA GLY A 134 10.52 9.70 -1.22
C GLY A 134 9.42 10.74 -1.43
N HIS A 135 8.41 10.45 -2.27
CA HIS A 135 7.24 11.31 -2.44
C HIS A 135 6.37 11.35 -1.16
N ILE A 136 6.13 10.20 -0.54
CA ILE A 136 5.35 10.10 0.72
C ILE A 136 6.03 10.90 1.82
N ASP A 137 7.36 10.79 1.96
CA ASP A 137 8.12 11.50 2.99
C ASP A 137 8.07 13.02 2.80
N ARG A 138 8.15 13.51 1.56
CA ARG A 138 7.99 14.94 1.26
C ARG A 138 6.59 15.43 1.57
N ALA A 139 5.56 14.68 1.18
CA ALA A 139 4.18 15.02 1.52
C ALA A 139 3.99 15.08 3.05
N HIS A 140 4.53 14.09 3.78
CA HIS A 140 4.44 14.05 5.24
C HIS A 140 5.13 15.27 5.88
N GLN A 141 6.32 15.64 5.40
CA GLN A 141 7.02 16.82 5.90
C GLN A 141 6.24 18.12 5.67
N ILE A 142 5.64 18.28 4.49
CA ILE A 142 4.83 19.47 4.16
C ILE A 142 3.61 19.55 5.10
N VAL A 143 2.85 18.46 5.21
CA VAL A 143 1.62 18.40 6.02
C VAL A 143 1.94 18.56 7.51
N ASP A 144 2.99 17.92 8.02
CA ASP A 144 3.45 18.07 9.41
C ASP A 144 3.92 19.49 9.73
N ASN A 145 4.66 20.14 8.82
CA ASN A 145 5.06 21.52 9.02
C ASN A 145 3.83 22.44 9.06
N ALA A 146 2.93 22.34 8.07
CA ALA A 146 1.70 23.13 8.04
C ALA A 146 0.86 22.91 9.30
N TRP A 147 0.67 21.65 9.71
CA TRP A 147 -0.02 21.27 10.94
C TRP A 147 0.52 22.00 12.18
N ARG A 148 1.84 22.12 12.31
CA ARG A 148 2.48 22.78 13.47
C ARG A 148 2.47 24.30 13.40
N THR A 149 2.60 24.89 12.21
CA THR A 149 2.91 26.32 12.08
C THR A 149 1.76 27.19 11.62
N ALA A 150 0.73 26.59 11.01
CA ALA A 150 -0.40 27.36 10.53
C ALA A 150 -1.24 27.92 11.68
N ARG A 151 -1.90 29.06 11.41
CA ARG A 151 -2.87 29.64 12.33
C ARG A 151 -4.22 28.99 12.09
N TRP A 152 -4.54 28.03 12.93
CA TRP A 152 -5.81 27.33 12.97
C TRP A 152 -6.84 28.15 13.75
N GLU A 153 -7.21 29.31 13.20
CA GLU A 153 -8.20 30.24 13.79
C GLU A 153 -9.45 30.35 12.91
#